data_AF-A0A8S2W7F2-F1
#
_entry.id   AF-A0A8S2W7F2-F1
#
_cell.length_a   1.000
_cell.length_b   1.000
_cell.length_c   1.000
_cell.angle_alpha   90.00
_cell.angle_beta   90.00
_cell.angle_gamma   90.00
#
_symmetry.space_group_name_H-M   'P 1'
#
loop_
_entity.id
_entity.type
_entity.pdbx_description
1 polymer ?
#
loop_
_entity_poly.entity_id
_entity_poly.type
_entity_poly.pdbx_seq_one_letter_code
_entity_poly.pdbx_strand_id
1 'polypeptide(L)' 'VVGEKRPFRCYLDVGLARTTTGAKVFGALKGAVDGGLDIPHRPLRTVRIEDAKHDEI' A
#
# COMPACT_ATOMS: atom_id res chain seq x y z
N VAL A 1 16.21 -19.32 5.15
CA VAL A 1 16.77 -19.75 3.85
C VAL A 1 17.79 -18.71 3.42
N VAL A 2 19.03 -19.10 3.12
CA VAL A 2 20.04 -18.17 2.55
C VAL A 2 19.77 -18.08 1.06
N GLY A 3 19.31 -16.92 0.56
CA GLY A 3 19.15 -16.65 -0.88
C GLY A 3 17.76 -16.25 -1.37
N GLU A 4 16.78 -16.01 -0.48
CA GLU A 4 15.44 -15.57 -0.92
C GLU A 4 15.45 -14.07 -1.27
N LYS A 5 14.97 -13.73 -2.47
CA LYS A 5 14.89 -12.33 -2.93
C LYS A 5 13.75 -11.65 -2.17
N ARG A 6 14.09 -10.59 -1.44
CA ARG A 6 13.10 -9.74 -0.75
C ARG A 6 12.33 -8.90 -1.77
N PRO A 7 11.04 -8.58 -1.51
CA PRO A 7 10.30 -7.65 -2.34
C PRO A 7 10.98 -6.28 -2.38
N PHE A 8 10.73 -5.53 -3.45
CA PHE A 8 11.29 -4.19 -3.60
C PHE A 8 10.59 -3.24 -2.63
N ARG A 9 11.36 -2.68 -1.70
CA ARG A 9 10.89 -1.70 -0.71
C ARG A 9 10.79 -0.31 -1.36
N CYS A 10 9.63 0.32 -1.27
CA CYS A 10 9.46 1.73 -1.67
C CYS A 10 8.46 2.47 -0.78
N TYR A 11 8.37 3.78 -0.98
CA TYR A 11 7.52 4.68 -0.18
C TYR A 11 6.55 5.44 -1.09
N LEU A 12 5.33 5.64 -0.60
CA LEU A 12 4.33 6.45 -1.29
C LEU A 12 4.59 7.94 -1.03
N ASP A 13 4.75 8.72 -2.09
CA ASP A 13 4.69 10.18 -2.07
C ASP A 13 3.34 10.65 -2.63
N VAL A 14 2.57 11.40 -1.84
CA VAL A 14 1.26 11.94 -2.24
C VAL A 14 1.36 13.36 -2.79
N GLY A 15 2.54 13.99 -2.73
CA GLY A 15 2.75 15.39 -3.06
C GLY A 15 1.82 16.30 -2.27
N LEU A 16 1.13 17.20 -2.99
CA LEU A 16 0.15 18.14 -2.42
C LEU A 16 -1.27 17.56 -2.30
N ALA A 17 -1.47 16.29 -2.65
CA ALA A 17 -2.80 15.68 -2.58
C ALA A 17 -3.25 15.53 -1.12
N ARG A 18 -4.49 15.94 -0.82
CA ARG A 18 -5.07 15.78 0.51
C ARG A 18 -5.23 14.29 0.83
N THR A 19 -4.72 13.87 1.99
CA THR A 19 -4.88 12.48 2.46
C THR A 19 -6.22 12.25 3.15
N THR A 20 -7.25 11.91 2.38
CA THR A 20 -8.56 11.48 2.90
C THR A 20 -8.80 10.00 2.65
N THR A 21 -9.54 9.32 3.52
CA THR A 21 -9.98 7.95 3.28
C THR A 21 -10.69 7.84 1.93
N GLY A 22 -10.30 6.87 1.11
CA GLY A 22 -10.86 6.67 -0.23
C GLY A 22 -10.32 7.61 -1.32
N ALA A 23 -9.26 8.38 -1.06
CA ALA A 23 -8.58 9.15 -2.11
C ALA A 23 -7.98 8.20 -3.16
N LYS A 24 -8.01 8.62 -4.44
CA LYS A 24 -7.50 7.83 -5.58
C LYS A 24 -6.05 7.39 -5.42
N VAL A 25 -5.21 8.19 -4.75
CA VAL A 25 -3.82 7.86 -4.44
C VAL A 25 -3.69 6.57 -3.62
N PHE A 26 -4.66 6.27 -2.76
CA PHE A 26 -4.68 5.02 -1.97
C PHE A 26 -5.18 3.82 -2.77
N GLY A 27 -5.92 4.04 -3.87
CA GLY A 27 -6.23 2.98 -4.84
C GLY A 27 -4.98 2.57 -5.64
N ALA A 28 -4.16 3.54 -6.05
CA ALA A 28 -2.88 3.27 -6.69
C ALA A 28 -1.91 2.54 -5.74
N LEU A 29 -1.85 2.96 -4.47
CA LEU A 29 -1.11 2.25 -3.42
C LEU A 29 -1.54 0.79 -3.31
N LYS A 30 -2.86 0.53 -3.24
CA LYS A 30 -3.38 -0.83 -3.12
C LYS A 30 -2.95 -1.70 -4.31
N GLY A 31 -3.11 -1.20 -5.54
CA GLY A 31 -2.65 -1.91 -6.74
C GLY A 31 -1.14 -2.17 -6.77
N ALA A 32 -0.32 -1.26 -6.22
CA ALA A 32 1.13 -1.44 -6.13
C ALA A 32 1.53 -2.53 -5.12
N VAL A 33 0.85 -2.59 -3.97
CA VAL A 33 1.03 -3.65 -2.96
C VAL A 33 0.57 -5.00 -3.49
N ASP A 34 -0.62 -5.05 -4.13
CA ASP A 34 -1.13 -6.27 -4.77
C ASP A 34 -0.21 -6.74 -5.91
N GLY A 35 0.53 -5.83 -6.53
CA GLY A 35 1.57 -6.10 -7.51
C GLY A 35 2.90 -6.62 -6.93
N GLY A 36 3.03 -6.75 -5.60
CA GLY A 36 4.20 -7.31 -4.94
C GLY A 36 5.26 -6.29 -4.51
N LEU A 37 4.94 -4.99 -4.50
CA LEU A 37 5.81 -3.98 -3.88
C LEU A 37 5.64 -3.99 -2.36
N ASP A 38 6.76 -3.89 -1.64
CA ASP A 38 6.75 -3.68 -0.18
C ASP A 38 6.68 -2.18 0.10
N ILE A 39 5.46 -1.70 0.34
CA ILE A 39 5.19 -0.30 0.70
C ILE A 39 4.58 -0.26 2.11
N PRO A 40 5.26 0.35 3.10
CA PRO A 40 4.71 0.49 4.44
C PRO A 40 3.46 1.36 4.44
N HIS A 41 2.32 0.83 4.89
CA HIS A 41 1.07 1.56 4.94
C HIS A 41 0.13 1.05 6.05
N ARG A 42 -0.97 1.78 6.29
CA ARG A 42 -2.03 1.36 7.21
C ARG A 42 -3.34 1.15 6.44
N PRO A 43 -4.15 0.14 6.80
CA PRO A 43 -5.40 -0.17 6.10
C PRO A 43 -6.49 0.92 6.25
N LEU A 44 -6.35 1.87 7.17
CA LEU A 44 -7.37 2.88 7.48
C LEU A 44 -7.64 3.92 6.36
N ARG A 45 -6.85 3.93 5.28
CA ARG A 45 -6.89 4.98 4.23
C ARG A 45 -7.34 4.48 2.85
N THR A 46 -7.49 3.17 2.67
CA THR A 46 -8.07 2.59 1.45
C THR A 46 -9.58 2.90 1.37
N VAL A 47 -10.17 2.74 0.19
CA VAL A 47 -11.62 2.91 -0.01
C VAL A 47 -12.37 1.96 0.93
N ARG A 48 -13.60 2.31 1.36
CA ARG A 48 -14.52 1.54 2.23
C ARG A 48 -14.95 0.16 1.67
N ILE A 49 -14.00 -0.62 1.19
CA ILE A 49 -14.17 -2.00 0.75
C ILE A 49 -13.38 -2.82 1.77
N GLU A 50 -14.05 -3.76 2.44
CA GLU A 50 -13.55 -4.48 3.61
C GLU A 50 -12.41 -5.45 3.25
N ASP A 51 -11.22 -4.95 2.89
CA ASP A 51 -10.05 -5.78 2.60
C ASP A 51 -8.97 -5.65 3.69
N ALA A 52 -9.40 -5.55 4.94
CA ALA A 52 -8.55 -5.32 6.11
C ALA A 52 -7.76 -6.55 6.61
N LYS A 53 -7.31 -7.44 5.73
CA LYS A 53 -6.66 -8.71 6.15
C LYS A 53 -5.37 -9.10 5.44
N HIS A 54 -4.81 -8.28 4.56
CA HIS A 54 -3.53 -8.60 3.89
C HIS A 54 -2.36 -7.67 4.26
N ASP A 55 -2.59 -6.59 5.02
CA ASP A 55 -1.62 -5.50 5.19
C ASP A 55 -0.77 -5.61 6.48
N GLU A 56 -0.44 -6.83 6.94
CA GLU A 56 0.58 -7.05 7.97
C GLU A 56 1.93 -7.39 7.32
N ILE A 57 2.61 -6.36 6.81
CA ILE A 57 4.07 -6.35 6.53
C ILE A 57 4.65 -5.02 7.03
#